data_AF-A0A9K3LHJ0-F1
#
_entry.id   AF-A0A9K3LHJ0-F1
#
_cell.length_a   1.000
_cell.length_b   1.000
_cell.length_c   1.000
_cell.angle_alpha   90.00
_cell.angle_beta   90.00
_cell.angle_gamma   90.00
#
_symmetry.space_group_name_H-M   'P 1'
#
loop_
_entity.id
_entity.type
_entity.pdbx_description
1 polymer ?
#
loop_
_entity_poly.entity_id
_entity_poly.type
_entity_poly.pdbx_seq_one_letter_code
_entity_poly.pdbx_strand_id
1 'polypeptide(L)'
;MIGPGEDLTSLSAKNDHLGVLRYIRAHELREPSLVIQHGTALLGPSLHKSLDDAASRTAALEQICLAALDVDDLELAQTSLKELATTHNIDAKESSRYQRLQARCLEAAGDYDGAMMMYDDMLKANPSNVVALQRKYCVLRAKGSDTVAVVEALNEYLGQQLSDVSGWYEMAQLRLSLADYKGAAYALEQVVLGSPLDADIHCQLAEVYATLGGLDNTVLARKHMAQALELNPINIRAQMGLVSVANQYLEESDAAGKKSLDEHEQLVAKELVKYGAAQVLKSYKGTSMFAAVERVMNDYTENLET
;
A
#
# COMPACT_ATOMS: atom_id res chain seq x y z
N MET A 1 14.26 -13.24 -28.88
CA MET A 1 14.84 -13.84 -27.65
C MET A 1 16.05 -13.01 -27.30
N ILE A 2 16.05 -12.37 -26.13
CA ILE A 2 17.24 -11.69 -25.60
C ILE A 2 18.26 -12.80 -25.29
N GLY A 3 19.49 -12.68 -25.82
CA GLY A 3 20.53 -13.69 -25.61
C GLY A 3 20.89 -13.81 -24.12
N PRO A 4 21.33 -15.00 -23.65
CA PRO A 4 21.52 -15.30 -22.23
C PRO A 4 22.76 -14.62 -21.57
N GLY A 5 23.07 -13.37 -21.91
CA GLY A 5 24.22 -12.67 -21.33
C GLY A 5 24.32 -11.16 -21.57
N GLU A 6 23.28 -10.50 -22.06
CA GLU A 6 23.29 -9.03 -22.19
C GLU A 6 22.46 -8.40 -21.07
N ASP A 7 23.17 -7.76 -20.13
CA ASP A 7 22.57 -6.92 -19.09
C ASP A 7 22.24 -5.52 -19.63
N LEU A 8 21.40 -4.78 -18.89
CA LEU A 8 20.93 -3.45 -19.28
C LEU A 8 22.09 -2.48 -19.60
N THR A 9 23.17 -2.58 -18.84
CA THR A 9 24.40 -1.81 -19.00
C THR A 9 25.09 -2.11 -20.32
N SER A 10 25.26 -3.39 -20.69
CA SER A 10 25.84 -3.77 -21.98
C SER A 10 25.00 -3.31 -23.16
N LEU A 11 23.68 -3.45 -23.08
CA LEU A 11 22.75 -2.98 -24.12
C LEU A 11 22.83 -1.46 -24.31
N SER A 12 22.88 -0.73 -23.19
CA SER A 12 23.00 0.73 -23.20
C SER A 12 24.34 1.18 -23.80
N ALA A 13 25.44 0.53 -23.44
CA ALA A 13 26.78 0.84 -23.97
C ALA A 13 26.89 0.62 -25.49
N LYS A 14 26.16 -0.36 -26.03
CA LYS A 14 26.11 -0.65 -27.48
C LYS A 14 25.15 0.25 -28.24
N ASN A 15 24.41 1.14 -27.57
CA ASN A 15 23.31 1.91 -28.14
C ASN A 15 22.24 1.03 -28.82
N ASP A 16 22.01 -0.19 -28.30
CA ASP A 16 20.87 -1.00 -28.75
C ASP A 16 19.59 -0.48 -28.09
N HIS A 17 19.07 0.64 -28.61
CA HIS A 17 17.91 1.32 -28.04
C HIS A 17 16.67 0.42 -27.94
N LEU A 18 16.42 -0.42 -28.96
CA LEU A 18 15.28 -1.33 -28.94
C LEU A 18 15.48 -2.48 -27.94
N GLY A 19 16.70 -3.00 -27.84
CA GLY A 19 17.09 -3.99 -26.84
C GLY A 19 16.91 -3.47 -25.42
N VAL A 20 17.36 -2.24 -25.13
CA VAL A 20 17.19 -1.57 -23.84
C VAL A 20 15.71 -1.47 -23.45
N LEU A 21 14.86 -0.93 -24.35
CA LEU A 21 13.42 -0.80 -24.08
C LEU A 21 12.75 -2.15 -23.80
N ARG A 22 13.11 -3.18 -24.59
CA ARG A 22 12.62 -4.56 -24.39
C ARG A 22 13.10 -5.14 -23.06
N TYR A 23 14.36 -4.92 -22.69
CA TYR A 23 14.91 -5.40 -21.43
C TYR A 23 14.19 -4.78 -20.23
N ILE A 24 14.05 -3.45 -20.21
CA ILE A 24 13.36 -2.71 -19.15
C ILE A 24 11.92 -3.22 -18.99
N ARG A 25 11.19 -3.39 -20.10
CA ARG A 25 9.81 -3.89 -20.09
C ARG A 25 9.71 -5.35 -19.66
N ALA A 26 10.62 -6.22 -20.10
CA ALA A 26 10.59 -7.65 -19.77
C ALA A 26 10.92 -7.93 -18.29
N HIS A 27 11.71 -7.05 -17.65
CA HIS A 27 12.09 -7.16 -16.25
C HIS A 27 11.32 -6.20 -15.34
N GLU A 28 10.30 -5.52 -15.87
CA GLU A 28 9.43 -4.59 -15.13
C GLU A 28 10.20 -3.52 -14.34
N LEU A 29 11.32 -3.05 -14.91
CA LEU A 29 12.19 -2.07 -14.26
C LEU A 29 11.60 -0.66 -14.37
N ARG A 30 11.59 0.08 -13.27
CA ARG A 30 11.17 1.49 -13.25
C ARG A 30 12.34 2.41 -13.56
N GLU A 31 12.67 2.52 -14.84
CA GLU A 31 13.80 3.31 -15.37
C GLU A 31 13.34 4.40 -16.36
N PRO A 32 12.52 5.38 -15.93
CA PRO A 32 11.83 6.29 -16.84
C PRO A 32 12.81 7.17 -17.64
N SER A 33 13.88 7.65 -17.02
CA SER A 33 14.89 8.47 -17.70
C SER A 33 15.59 7.72 -18.83
N LEU A 34 15.97 6.45 -18.61
CA LEU A 34 16.58 5.60 -19.64
C LEU A 34 15.59 5.27 -20.76
N VAL A 35 14.33 5.01 -20.42
CA VAL A 35 13.28 4.80 -21.42
C VAL A 35 13.12 6.01 -22.33
N ILE A 36 13.07 7.22 -21.76
CA ILE A 36 12.94 8.46 -22.55
C ILE A 36 14.18 8.66 -23.43
N GLN A 37 15.38 8.50 -22.86
CA GLN A 37 16.63 8.65 -23.61
C GLN A 37 16.71 7.68 -24.80
N HIS A 38 16.54 6.38 -24.56
CA HIS A 38 16.66 5.38 -25.63
C HIS A 38 15.44 5.42 -26.57
N GLY A 39 14.25 5.72 -26.07
CA GLY A 39 13.04 5.85 -26.87
C GLY A 39 13.07 7.02 -27.84
N THR A 40 13.50 8.20 -27.38
CA THR A 40 13.67 9.38 -28.25
C THR A 40 14.84 9.22 -29.21
N ALA A 41 15.91 8.52 -28.83
CA ALA A 41 16.98 8.16 -29.77
C ALA A 41 16.49 7.19 -30.88
N LEU A 42 15.59 6.26 -30.53
CA LEU A 42 15.02 5.29 -31.46
C LEU A 42 14.04 5.94 -32.45
N LEU A 43 13.11 6.76 -31.95
CA LEU A 43 11.98 7.31 -32.71
C LEU A 43 12.15 8.79 -33.12
N GLY A 44 13.25 9.41 -32.71
CA GLY A 44 13.48 10.85 -32.85
C GLY A 44 12.75 11.68 -31.77
N PRO A 45 13.13 12.96 -31.57
CA PRO A 45 12.54 13.81 -30.54
C PRO A 45 11.04 14.08 -30.76
N SER A 46 10.58 14.10 -32.03
CA SER A 46 9.17 14.23 -32.38
C SER A 46 8.42 12.89 -32.48
N LEU A 47 9.09 11.77 -32.19
CA LEU A 47 8.55 10.41 -32.20
C LEU A 47 7.95 9.91 -33.54
N HIS A 48 8.19 10.62 -34.65
CA HIS A 48 7.63 10.31 -35.96
C HIS A 48 8.37 9.18 -36.71
N LYS A 49 9.64 8.91 -36.37
CA LYS A 49 10.46 7.95 -37.13
C LYS A 49 9.85 6.56 -37.07
N SER A 50 9.70 5.92 -38.23
CA SER A 50 9.15 4.58 -38.30
C SER A 50 10.16 3.50 -37.97
N LEU A 51 9.66 2.45 -37.34
CA LEU A 51 10.29 1.16 -37.23
C LEU A 51 9.61 0.20 -38.21
N ASP A 52 10.36 -0.74 -38.76
CA ASP A 52 9.83 -1.74 -39.69
C ASP A 52 8.77 -2.64 -39.02
N ASP A 53 8.92 -2.88 -37.72
CA ASP A 53 7.94 -3.58 -36.90
C ASP A 53 7.00 -2.60 -36.19
N ALA A 54 5.76 -2.50 -36.69
CA ALA A 54 4.70 -1.66 -36.13
C ALA A 54 4.36 -2.02 -34.67
N ALA A 55 4.47 -3.30 -34.29
CA ALA A 55 4.21 -3.72 -32.92
C ALA A 55 5.31 -3.19 -31.96
N SER A 56 6.58 -3.26 -32.38
CA SER A 56 7.70 -2.67 -31.63
C SER A 56 7.58 -1.14 -31.55
N ARG A 57 7.13 -0.46 -32.61
CA ARG A 57 6.86 0.99 -32.58
C ARG A 57 5.81 1.35 -31.54
N THR A 58 4.68 0.65 -31.56
CA THR A 58 3.59 0.87 -30.61
C THR A 58 4.05 0.65 -29.17
N ALA A 59 4.75 -0.45 -28.93
CA ALA A 59 5.28 -0.75 -27.61
C ALA A 59 6.27 0.32 -27.12
N ALA A 60 7.14 0.82 -27.99
CA ALA A 60 8.08 1.89 -27.65
C ALA A 60 7.35 3.20 -27.31
N LEU A 61 6.39 3.62 -28.14
CA LEU A 61 5.61 4.83 -27.88
C LEU A 61 4.83 4.77 -26.57
N GLU A 62 4.21 3.63 -26.25
CA GLU A 62 3.51 3.48 -24.97
C GLU A 62 4.47 3.50 -23.78
N GLN A 63 5.64 2.86 -23.92
CA GLN A 63 6.66 2.84 -22.87
C GLN A 63 7.22 4.25 -22.62
N ILE A 64 7.46 5.02 -23.69
CA ILE A 64 7.86 6.43 -23.60
C ILE A 64 6.77 7.26 -22.94
N CYS A 65 5.50 7.07 -23.32
CA CYS A 65 4.38 7.78 -22.72
C CYS A 65 4.32 7.56 -21.20
N LEU A 66 4.39 6.29 -20.75
CA LEU A 66 4.38 5.97 -19.32
C LEU A 66 5.61 6.54 -18.59
N ALA A 67 6.80 6.47 -19.20
CA ALA A 67 8.01 7.02 -18.62
C ALA A 67 7.96 8.56 -18.53
N ALA A 68 7.38 9.22 -19.52
CA ALA A 68 7.16 10.67 -19.53
C ALA A 68 6.22 11.09 -18.39
N LEU A 69 5.14 10.35 -18.16
CA LEU A 69 4.26 10.58 -17.00
C LEU A 69 5.00 10.39 -15.66
N ASP A 70 5.90 9.42 -15.56
CA ASP A 70 6.71 9.17 -14.34
C ASP A 70 7.66 10.33 -14.00
N VAL A 71 8.08 11.12 -14.99
CA VAL A 71 8.97 12.31 -14.81
C VAL A 71 8.22 13.64 -14.96
N ASP A 72 6.89 13.61 -15.01
CA ASP A 72 6.02 14.78 -15.18
C ASP A 72 6.24 15.56 -16.51
N ASP A 73 6.74 14.89 -17.55
CA ASP A 73 6.84 15.46 -18.90
C ASP A 73 5.52 15.24 -19.67
N LEU A 74 4.53 16.10 -19.37
CA LEU A 74 3.20 16.02 -19.97
C LEU A 74 3.22 16.28 -21.49
N GLU A 75 4.16 17.08 -22.00
CA GLU A 75 4.28 17.36 -23.44
C GLU A 75 4.72 16.12 -24.21
N LEU A 76 5.74 15.41 -23.71
CA LEU A 76 6.21 14.17 -24.31
C LEU A 76 5.16 13.06 -24.21
N ALA A 77 4.44 12.96 -23.08
CA ALA A 77 3.36 12.00 -22.92
C ALA A 77 2.22 12.24 -23.94
N GLN A 78 1.78 13.50 -24.08
CA GLN A 78 0.76 13.86 -25.07
C GLN A 78 1.22 13.62 -26.51
N THR A 79 2.50 13.90 -26.82
CA THR A 79 3.08 13.65 -28.14
C THR A 79 3.09 12.16 -28.45
N SER A 80 3.54 11.34 -27.49
CA SER A 80 3.52 9.88 -27.60
C SER A 80 2.11 9.33 -27.83
N LEU A 81 1.12 9.86 -27.11
CA LEU A 81 -0.28 9.47 -27.25
C LEU A 81 -0.87 9.85 -28.62
N LYS A 82 -0.56 11.04 -29.12
CA LYS A 82 -0.97 11.48 -30.47
C LYS A 82 -0.38 10.57 -31.54
N GLU A 83 0.90 10.23 -31.44
CA GLU A 83 1.56 9.32 -32.39
C GLU A 83 1.02 7.89 -32.32
N LEU A 84 0.60 7.43 -31.13
CA LEU A 84 -0.09 6.15 -30.99
C LEU A 84 -1.43 6.13 -31.72
N ALA A 85 -2.19 7.24 -31.65
CA ALA A 85 -3.46 7.36 -32.35
C ALA A 85 -3.29 7.37 -33.88
N THR A 86 -2.24 8.03 -34.40
CA THR A 86 -1.98 8.11 -35.84
C THR A 86 -1.44 6.82 -36.44
N THR A 87 -0.61 6.07 -35.70
CA THR A 87 0.05 4.84 -36.18
C THR A 87 -0.95 3.75 -36.57
N HIS A 88 -2.17 3.82 -36.03
CA HIS A 88 -2.96 2.61 -35.87
C HIS A 88 -4.26 2.55 -36.65
N ASN A 89 -4.84 3.67 -37.11
CA ASN A 89 -6.28 3.68 -37.49
C ASN A 89 -7.15 2.92 -36.46
N ILE A 90 -6.66 2.75 -35.22
CA ILE A 90 -7.37 2.10 -34.14
C ILE A 90 -8.52 3.05 -33.92
N ASP A 91 -9.73 2.54 -34.06
CA ASP A 91 -10.87 3.20 -33.46
C ASP A 91 -10.49 3.38 -31.99
N ALA A 92 -10.12 4.60 -31.60
CA ALA A 92 -9.59 4.93 -30.27
C ALA A 92 -10.52 4.48 -29.13
N LYS A 93 -11.76 4.14 -29.49
CA LYS A 93 -12.81 3.55 -28.67
C LYS A 93 -12.73 2.03 -28.46
N GLU A 94 -12.01 1.28 -29.30
CA GLU A 94 -11.94 -0.20 -29.20
C GLU A 94 -10.69 -0.70 -28.46
N SER A 95 -9.57 0.00 -28.55
CA SER A 95 -8.34 -0.44 -27.87
C SER A 95 -8.36 -0.06 -26.39
N SER A 96 -8.67 -1.03 -25.53
CA SER A 96 -8.58 -0.90 -24.07
C SER A 96 -7.19 -0.42 -23.61
N ARG A 97 -6.14 -0.80 -24.33
CA ARG A 97 -4.75 -0.40 -24.05
C ARG A 97 -4.54 1.09 -24.26
N TYR A 98 -5.07 1.65 -25.35
CA TYR A 98 -5.03 3.08 -25.65
C TYR A 98 -5.89 3.88 -24.68
N GLN A 99 -7.13 3.43 -24.42
CA GLN A 99 -8.04 4.09 -23.47
C GLN A 99 -7.41 4.24 -22.09
N ARG A 100 -6.79 3.18 -21.58
CA ARG A 100 -6.08 3.21 -20.30
C ARG A 100 -4.95 4.23 -20.27
N LEU A 101 -4.17 4.32 -21.35
CA LEU A 101 -3.04 5.25 -21.44
C LEU A 101 -3.53 6.71 -21.55
N GLN A 102 -4.57 6.95 -22.34
CA GLN A 102 -5.23 8.25 -22.44
C GLN A 102 -5.78 8.69 -21.08
N ALA A 103 -6.49 7.81 -20.37
CA ALA A 103 -7.01 8.10 -19.04
C ALA A 103 -5.89 8.47 -18.05
N ARG A 104 -4.76 7.76 -18.08
CA ARG A 104 -3.58 8.12 -17.27
C ARG A 104 -2.98 9.48 -17.62
N CYS A 105 -2.99 9.87 -18.89
CA CYS A 105 -2.55 11.21 -19.29
C CYS A 105 -3.50 12.30 -18.76
N LEU A 106 -4.82 12.03 -18.74
CA LEU A 106 -5.81 12.94 -18.14
C LEU A 106 -5.58 13.08 -16.64
N GLU A 107 -5.34 11.96 -15.93
CA GLU A 107 -4.99 12.00 -14.51
C GLU A 107 -3.76 12.86 -14.22
N ALA A 108 -2.68 12.68 -14.99
CA ALA A 108 -1.45 13.45 -14.81
C ALA A 108 -1.64 14.94 -15.14
N ALA A 109 -2.54 15.26 -16.09
CA ALA A 109 -2.93 16.63 -16.41
C ALA A 109 -3.89 17.25 -15.36
N GLY A 110 -4.31 16.49 -14.34
CA GLY A 110 -5.27 16.92 -13.32
C GLY A 110 -6.73 16.88 -13.76
N ASP A 111 -7.03 16.40 -14.96
CA ASP A 111 -8.40 16.19 -15.44
C ASP A 111 -8.96 14.85 -14.92
N TYR A 112 -9.24 14.83 -13.62
CA TYR A 112 -9.78 13.65 -12.95
C TYR A 112 -11.18 13.29 -13.43
N ASP A 113 -12.00 14.27 -13.82
CA ASP A 113 -13.35 14.02 -14.32
C ASP A 113 -13.33 13.32 -15.68
N GLY A 114 -12.48 13.80 -16.60
CA GLY A 114 -12.24 13.13 -17.88
C GLY A 114 -11.70 11.72 -17.69
N ALA A 115 -10.73 11.53 -16.78
CA ALA A 115 -10.18 10.21 -16.48
C ALA A 115 -11.24 9.25 -15.91
N MET A 116 -12.09 9.71 -14.98
CA MET A 116 -13.18 8.91 -14.41
C MET A 116 -14.17 8.46 -15.47
N MET A 117 -14.58 9.35 -16.38
CA MET A 117 -15.47 8.98 -17.49
C MET A 117 -14.89 7.85 -18.34
N MET A 118 -13.59 7.90 -18.64
CA MET A 118 -12.92 6.84 -19.39
C MET A 118 -12.88 5.52 -18.62
N TYR A 119 -12.60 5.55 -17.31
CA TYR A 119 -12.60 4.33 -16.50
C TYR A 119 -13.99 3.72 -16.36
N ASP A 120 -15.03 4.54 -16.21
CA ASP A 120 -16.41 4.06 -16.18
C ASP A 120 -16.82 3.43 -17.52
N ASP A 121 -16.41 3.99 -18.66
CA ASP A 121 -16.67 3.38 -19.97
C ASP A 121 -15.93 2.05 -20.15
N MET A 122 -14.68 1.95 -19.66
CA MET A 122 -13.94 0.68 -19.63
C MET A 122 -14.63 -0.37 -18.75
N LEU A 123 -15.22 0.04 -17.61
CA LEU A 123 -15.95 -0.84 -16.70
C LEU A 123 -17.32 -1.23 -17.24
N LYS A 124 -18.01 -0.37 -18.00
CA LYS A 124 -19.23 -0.75 -18.73
C LYS A 124 -18.96 -1.84 -19.75
N ALA A 125 -17.82 -1.77 -20.45
CA ALA A 125 -17.42 -2.78 -21.43
C ALA A 125 -16.95 -4.09 -20.75
N ASN A 126 -16.21 -3.98 -19.65
CA ASN A 126 -15.76 -5.12 -18.85
C ASN A 126 -15.76 -4.78 -17.35
N PRO A 127 -16.81 -5.17 -16.61
CA PRO A 127 -16.92 -4.89 -15.18
C PRO A 127 -15.81 -5.49 -14.31
N SER A 128 -15.16 -6.57 -14.78
CA SER A 128 -14.05 -7.22 -14.09
C SER A 128 -12.67 -6.67 -14.51
N ASN A 129 -12.62 -5.50 -15.14
CA ASN A 129 -11.35 -4.87 -15.50
C ASN A 129 -10.63 -4.33 -14.26
N VAL A 130 -9.78 -5.18 -13.68
CA VAL A 130 -8.99 -4.89 -12.46
C VAL A 130 -8.20 -3.58 -12.57
N VAL A 131 -7.67 -3.26 -13.75
CA VAL A 131 -6.89 -2.03 -13.93
C VAL A 131 -7.77 -0.79 -13.87
N ALA A 132 -8.96 -0.83 -14.48
CA ALA A 132 -9.90 0.29 -14.41
C ALA A 132 -10.45 0.47 -12.98
N LEU A 133 -10.78 -0.63 -12.28
CA LEU A 133 -11.17 -0.62 -10.88
C LEU A 133 -10.08 0.01 -9.99
N GLN A 134 -8.82 -0.40 -10.19
CA GLN A 134 -7.69 0.13 -9.43
C GLN A 134 -7.54 1.64 -9.63
N ARG A 135 -7.56 2.09 -10.89
CA ARG A 135 -7.41 3.52 -11.19
C ARG A 135 -8.59 4.34 -10.68
N LYS A 136 -9.81 3.81 -10.74
CA LYS A 136 -11.00 4.50 -10.23
C LYS A 136 -10.87 4.89 -8.76
N TYR A 137 -10.51 3.95 -7.88
CA TYR A 137 -10.34 4.31 -6.46
C TYR A 137 -9.14 5.25 -6.24
N CYS A 138 -8.04 5.10 -6.98
CA CYS A 138 -6.89 6.01 -6.90
C CYS A 138 -7.28 7.46 -7.26
N VAL A 139 -8.06 7.64 -8.34
CA VAL A 139 -8.54 8.95 -8.77
C VAL A 139 -9.48 9.56 -7.73
N LEU A 140 -10.43 8.78 -7.21
CA LEU A 140 -11.32 9.25 -6.13
C LEU A 140 -10.53 9.70 -4.91
N ARG A 141 -9.49 8.95 -4.52
CA ARG A 141 -8.60 9.30 -3.41
C ARG A 141 -7.83 10.59 -3.70
N ALA A 142 -7.31 10.76 -4.92
CA ALA A 142 -6.58 11.96 -5.32
C ALA A 142 -7.46 13.23 -5.34
N LYS A 143 -8.75 13.11 -5.70
CA LYS A 143 -9.70 14.23 -5.64
C LYS A 143 -10.04 14.65 -4.21
N GLY A 144 -9.87 13.78 -3.22
CA GLY A 144 -10.08 14.07 -1.80
C GLY A 144 -11.52 14.39 -1.39
N SER A 145 -12.51 14.09 -2.25
CA SER A 145 -13.87 14.61 -2.08
C SER A 145 -14.80 13.73 -1.25
N ASP A 146 -14.55 12.41 -1.15
CA ASP A 146 -15.42 11.50 -0.42
C ASP A 146 -14.71 10.18 -0.06
N THR A 147 -14.31 10.03 1.21
CA THR A 147 -13.66 8.81 1.71
C THR A 147 -14.57 7.58 1.64
N VAL A 148 -15.89 7.74 1.76
CA VAL A 148 -16.85 6.62 1.66
C VAL A 148 -16.86 6.09 0.23
N ALA A 149 -16.92 6.96 -0.77
CA ALA A 149 -16.85 6.57 -2.17
C ALA A 149 -15.50 5.87 -2.51
N VAL A 150 -14.39 6.31 -1.91
CA VAL A 150 -13.09 5.64 -2.07
C VAL A 150 -13.13 4.23 -1.48
N VAL A 151 -13.71 4.06 -0.28
CA VAL A 151 -13.88 2.74 0.36
C VAL A 151 -14.75 1.81 -0.49
N GLU A 152 -15.86 2.30 -1.04
CA GLU A 152 -16.73 1.50 -1.92
C GLU A 152 -15.98 1.05 -3.19
N ALA A 153 -15.31 1.97 -3.87
CA ALA A 153 -14.53 1.65 -5.07
C ALA A 153 -13.36 0.69 -4.78
N LEU A 154 -12.68 0.86 -3.64
CA LEU A 154 -11.62 -0.05 -3.22
C LEU A 154 -12.16 -1.44 -2.85
N ASN A 155 -13.36 -1.51 -2.28
CA ASN A 155 -14.04 -2.78 -1.99
C ASN A 155 -14.41 -3.53 -3.28
N GLU A 156 -14.89 -2.83 -4.31
CA GLU A 156 -15.10 -3.41 -5.65
C GLU A 156 -13.80 -3.97 -6.25
N TYR A 157 -12.70 -3.22 -6.14
CA TYR A 157 -11.39 -3.64 -6.59
C TYR A 157 -10.89 -4.89 -5.85
N LEU A 158 -10.90 -4.88 -4.52
CA LEU A 158 -10.46 -6.00 -3.68
C LEU A 158 -11.34 -7.24 -3.86
N GLY A 159 -12.62 -7.06 -4.22
CA GLY A 159 -13.51 -8.15 -4.63
C GLY A 159 -13.01 -8.92 -5.87
N GLN A 160 -12.23 -8.28 -6.74
CA GLN A 160 -11.55 -8.94 -7.87
C GLN A 160 -10.11 -9.35 -7.53
N GLN A 161 -9.40 -8.55 -6.73
CA GLN A 161 -7.98 -8.74 -6.40
C GLN A 161 -7.77 -8.94 -4.89
N LEU A 162 -8.25 -10.06 -4.37
CA LEU A 162 -8.18 -10.40 -2.93
C LEU A 162 -6.74 -10.53 -2.39
N SER A 163 -5.76 -10.79 -3.25
CA SER A 163 -4.37 -11.00 -2.84
C SER A 163 -3.54 -9.70 -2.74
N ASP A 164 -4.13 -8.54 -3.06
CA ASP A 164 -3.40 -7.27 -2.99
C ASP A 164 -3.30 -6.77 -1.54
N VAL A 165 -2.19 -7.12 -0.90
CA VAL A 165 -1.85 -6.70 0.47
C VAL A 165 -1.81 -5.17 0.59
N SER A 166 -1.33 -4.47 -0.45
CA SER A 166 -1.23 -3.01 -0.42
C SER A 166 -2.61 -2.34 -0.47
N GLY A 167 -3.52 -2.90 -1.27
CA GLY A 167 -4.93 -2.49 -1.31
C GLY A 167 -5.66 -2.74 0.01
N TRP A 168 -5.42 -3.87 0.68
CA TRP A 168 -5.98 -4.13 2.02
C TRP A 168 -5.44 -3.16 3.08
N TYR A 169 -4.15 -2.82 3.02
CA TYR A 169 -3.58 -1.83 3.92
C TYR A 169 -4.19 -0.44 3.70
N GLU A 170 -4.38 -0.04 2.45
CA GLU A 170 -5.07 1.22 2.11
C GLU A 170 -6.52 1.22 2.63
N MET A 171 -7.25 0.11 2.48
CA MET A 171 -8.60 -0.05 3.02
C MET A 171 -8.62 0.14 4.54
N ALA A 172 -7.64 -0.43 5.26
CA ALA A 172 -7.52 -0.23 6.69
C ALA A 172 -7.34 1.25 7.06
N GLN A 173 -6.41 1.95 6.40
CA GLN A 173 -6.16 3.37 6.67
C GLN A 173 -7.39 4.25 6.39
N LEU A 174 -8.11 4.00 5.31
CA LEU A 174 -9.34 4.71 4.98
C LEU A 174 -10.42 4.48 6.05
N ARG A 175 -10.62 3.24 6.48
CA ARG A 175 -11.61 2.91 7.52
C ARG A 175 -11.22 3.48 8.89
N LEU A 176 -9.93 3.52 9.23
CA LEU A 176 -9.45 4.22 10.43
C LEU A 176 -9.78 5.71 10.39
N SER A 177 -9.62 6.37 9.24
CA SER A 177 -9.99 7.78 9.09
C SER A 177 -11.50 8.05 9.26
N LEU A 178 -12.32 7.03 9.01
CA LEU A 178 -13.77 7.03 9.23
C LEU A 178 -14.19 6.55 10.64
N ALA A 179 -13.23 6.20 11.50
CA ALA A 179 -13.46 5.55 12.79
C ALA A 179 -14.25 4.23 12.71
N ASP A 180 -14.26 3.56 11.54
CA ASP A 180 -14.76 2.18 11.39
C ASP A 180 -13.68 1.19 11.84
N TYR A 181 -13.49 1.10 13.16
CA TYR A 181 -12.45 0.25 13.75
C TYR A 181 -12.67 -1.25 13.47
N LYS A 182 -13.93 -1.70 13.37
CA LYS A 182 -14.25 -3.11 13.07
C LYS A 182 -13.82 -3.47 11.66
N GLY A 183 -14.17 -2.62 10.69
CA GLY A 183 -13.75 -2.81 9.32
C GLY A 183 -12.26 -2.63 9.11
N ALA A 184 -11.63 -1.70 9.84
CA ALA A 184 -10.18 -1.54 9.83
C ALA A 184 -9.45 -2.78 10.37
N ALA A 185 -9.94 -3.37 11.46
CA ALA A 185 -9.39 -4.61 12.01
C ALA A 185 -9.45 -5.74 10.98
N TYR A 186 -10.61 -5.95 10.34
CA TYR A 186 -10.75 -6.95 9.28
C TYR A 186 -9.78 -6.73 8.12
N ALA A 187 -9.61 -5.48 7.67
CA ALA A 187 -8.67 -5.16 6.60
C ALA A 187 -7.21 -5.43 7.03
N LEU A 188 -6.82 -5.05 8.25
CA LEU A 188 -5.49 -5.33 8.80
C LEU A 188 -5.23 -6.83 9.01
N GLU A 189 -6.25 -7.62 9.37
CA GLU A 189 -6.14 -9.08 9.42
C GLU A 189 -5.75 -9.65 8.04
N GLN A 190 -6.34 -9.15 6.96
CA GLN A 190 -5.93 -9.53 5.60
C GLN A 190 -4.48 -9.14 5.29
N VAL A 191 -4.03 -7.98 5.77
CA VAL A 191 -2.62 -7.56 5.62
C VAL A 191 -1.68 -8.50 6.38
N VAL A 192 -2.04 -8.88 7.62
CA VAL A 192 -1.26 -9.85 8.42
C VAL A 192 -1.15 -11.20 7.70
N LEU A 193 -2.21 -11.67 7.05
CA LEU A 193 -2.15 -12.92 6.26
C LEU A 193 -1.14 -12.84 5.11
N GLY A 194 -1.02 -11.67 4.47
CA GLY A 194 -0.06 -11.44 3.39
C GLY A 194 1.36 -11.08 3.84
N SER A 195 1.52 -10.55 5.06
CA SER A 195 2.80 -10.10 5.62
C SER A 195 2.90 -10.46 7.11
N PRO A 196 2.95 -11.76 7.46
CA PRO A 196 2.86 -12.23 8.85
C PRO A 196 4.11 -11.96 9.70
N LEU A 197 5.20 -11.50 9.09
CA LEU A 197 6.45 -11.20 9.78
C LEU A 197 6.66 -9.69 9.97
N ASP A 198 5.67 -8.87 9.63
CA ASP A 198 5.74 -7.42 9.81
C ASP A 198 5.27 -7.03 11.22
N ALA A 199 6.25 -6.64 12.05
CA ALA A 199 6.00 -6.22 13.43
C ALA A 199 5.11 -4.97 13.52
N ASP A 200 5.20 -4.04 12.57
CA ASP A 200 4.48 -2.78 12.61
C ASP A 200 3.00 -3.00 12.29
N ILE A 201 2.68 -3.90 11.36
CA ILE A 201 1.28 -4.29 11.08
C ILE A 201 0.65 -4.97 12.28
N HIS A 202 1.37 -5.86 12.98
CA HIS A 202 0.89 -6.45 14.22
C HIS A 202 0.63 -5.39 15.31
N CYS A 203 1.52 -4.41 15.45
CA CYS A 203 1.32 -3.29 16.38
C CYS A 203 0.07 -2.47 16.03
N GLN A 204 -0.13 -2.13 14.75
CA GLN A 204 -1.30 -1.40 14.29
C GLN A 204 -2.59 -2.18 14.55
N LEU A 205 -2.65 -3.48 14.21
CA LEU A 205 -3.83 -4.31 14.45
C LEU A 205 -4.16 -4.41 15.95
N ALA A 206 -3.15 -4.55 16.79
CA ALA A 206 -3.33 -4.54 18.24
C ALA A 206 -3.94 -3.22 18.76
N GLU A 207 -3.49 -2.08 18.24
CA GLU A 207 -4.05 -0.76 18.60
C GLU A 207 -5.51 -0.62 18.19
N VAL A 208 -5.89 -1.15 17.03
CA VAL A 208 -7.29 -1.14 16.57
C VAL A 208 -8.16 -2.00 17.48
N TYR A 209 -7.71 -3.20 17.85
CA TYR A 209 -8.44 -4.05 18.79
C TYR A 209 -8.52 -3.43 20.19
N ALA A 210 -7.46 -2.79 20.67
CA ALA A 210 -7.46 -2.07 21.94
C ALA A 210 -8.50 -0.92 21.93
N THR A 211 -8.59 -0.21 20.80
CA THR A 211 -9.57 0.88 20.60
C THR A 211 -11.00 0.37 20.54
N LEU A 212 -11.23 -0.80 19.94
CA LEU A 212 -12.54 -1.46 19.97
C LEU A 212 -12.96 -1.86 21.39
N GLY A 213 -11.99 -2.24 22.22
CA GLY A 213 -12.18 -2.62 23.62
C GLY A 213 -13.03 -3.88 23.79
N GLY A 214 -13.28 -4.23 25.05
CA GLY A 214 -13.96 -5.45 25.42
C GLY A 214 -13.00 -6.64 25.51
N LEU A 215 -13.31 -7.55 26.44
CA LEU A 215 -12.41 -8.63 26.88
C LEU A 215 -11.85 -9.47 25.73
N ASP A 216 -12.67 -9.80 24.73
CA ASP A 216 -12.24 -10.62 23.60
C ASP A 216 -11.23 -9.87 22.71
N ASN A 217 -11.49 -8.60 22.42
CA ASN A 217 -10.59 -7.79 21.59
C ASN A 217 -9.31 -7.43 22.34
N THR A 218 -9.38 -7.15 23.64
CA THR A 218 -8.18 -6.84 24.43
C THR A 218 -7.26 -8.06 24.59
N VAL A 219 -7.80 -9.28 24.62
CA VAL A 219 -7.00 -10.51 24.50
C VAL A 219 -6.29 -10.59 23.13
N LEU A 220 -6.99 -10.31 22.03
CA LEU A 220 -6.39 -10.30 20.69
C LEU A 220 -5.31 -9.22 20.55
N ALA A 221 -5.59 -8.02 21.08
CA ALA A 221 -4.65 -6.91 21.11
C ALA A 221 -3.35 -7.30 21.84
N ARG A 222 -3.44 -7.93 23.03
CA ARG A 222 -2.25 -8.43 23.75
C ARG A 222 -1.45 -9.43 22.93
N LYS A 223 -2.11 -10.38 22.27
CA LYS A 223 -1.44 -11.39 21.43
C LYS A 223 -0.68 -10.76 20.28
N HIS A 224 -1.30 -9.81 19.57
CA HIS A 224 -0.63 -9.11 18.48
C HIS A 224 0.49 -8.18 18.96
N MET A 225 0.35 -7.55 20.13
CA MET A 225 1.44 -6.76 20.72
C MET A 225 2.63 -7.62 21.14
N ALA A 226 2.37 -8.80 21.70
CA ALA A 226 3.41 -9.77 22.01
C ALA A 226 4.10 -10.28 20.73
N GLN A 227 3.35 -10.59 19.67
CA GLN A 227 3.89 -10.99 18.37
C GLN A 227 4.78 -9.90 17.76
N ALA A 228 4.34 -8.64 17.83
CA ALA A 228 5.14 -7.49 17.36
C ALA A 228 6.47 -7.39 18.11
N LEU A 229 6.49 -7.66 19.43
CA LEU A 229 7.70 -7.67 20.24
C LEU A 229 8.58 -8.90 20.00
N GLU A 230 8.02 -10.04 19.65
CA GLU A 230 8.79 -11.22 19.24
C GLU A 230 9.54 -10.96 17.93
N LEU A 231 8.86 -10.33 16.96
CA LEU A 231 9.43 -9.95 15.67
C LEU A 231 10.42 -8.78 15.78
N ASN A 232 10.09 -7.78 16.59
CA ASN A 232 10.93 -6.61 16.84
C ASN A 232 10.91 -6.20 18.33
N PRO A 233 11.85 -6.71 19.14
CA PRO A 233 11.91 -6.42 20.56
C PRO A 233 12.17 -4.95 20.90
N ILE A 234 12.68 -4.15 19.96
CA ILE A 234 13.05 -2.75 20.14
C ILE A 234 11.86 -1.82 19.84
N ASN A 235 10.74 -2.35 19.32
CA ASN A 235 9.56 -1.55 19.00
C ASN A 235 8.94 -0.96 20.29
N ILE A 236 9.29 0.29 20.60
CA ILE A 236 8.82 1.02 21.79
C ILE A 236 7.30 1.15 21.79
N ARG A 237 6.68 1.28 20.62
CA ARG A 237 5.22 1.39 20.48
C ARG A 237 4.54 0.11 20.94
N ALA A 238 5.06 -1.05 20.52
CA ALA A 238 4.59 -2.35 20.99
C ALA A 238 4.91 -2.58 22.49
N GLN A 239 6.08 -2.14 22.99
CA GLN A 239 6.44 -2.28 24.41
C GLN A 239 5.46 -1.51 25.31
N MET A 240 5.21 -0.24 24.99
CA MET A 240 4.26 0.60 25.71
C MET A 240 2.82 0.11 25.55
N GLY A 241 2.44 -0.28 24.34
CA GLY A 241 1.10 -0.76 24.08
C GLY A 241 0.81 -2.10 24.74
N LEU A 242 1.80 -2.99 24.92
CA LEU A 242 1.60 -4.23 25.68
C LEU A 242 1.23 -3.92 27.14
N VAL A 243 1.93 -2.96 27.76
CA VAL A 243 1.61 -2.49 29.12
C VAL A 243 0.20 -1.89 29.17
N SER A 244 -0.12 -1.00 28.22
CA SER A 244 -1.41 -0.32 28.17
C SER A 244 -2.58 -1.30 27.98
N VAL A 245 -2.49 -2.19 27.00
CA VAL A 245 -3.57 -3.13 26.66
C VAL A 245 -3.75 -4.19 27.74
N ALA A 246 -2.66 -4.63 28.38
CA ALA A 246 -2.76 -5.59 29.47
C ALA A 246 -3.39 -4.96 30.73
N ASN A 247 -3.10 -3.69 31.04
CA ASN A 247 -3.84 -2.97 32.08
C ASN A 247 -5.31 -2.76 31.70
N GLN A 248 -5.60 -2.37 30.46
CA GLN A 248 -6.97 -2.23 29.97
C GLN A 248 -7.78 -3.54 30.15
N TYR A 249 -7.19 -4.69 29.83
CA TYR A 249 -7.83 -5.99 30.06
C TYR A 249 -8.15 -6.21 31.54
N LEU A 250 -7.22 -5.88 32.45
CA LEU A 250 -7.44 -6.03 33.89
C LEU A 250 -8.58 -5.13 34.39
N GLU A 251 -8.62 -3.88 33.96
CA GLU A 251 -9.69 -2.93 34.29
C GLU A 251 -11.06 -3.41 33.78
N GLU A 252 -11.13 -3.85 32.52
CA GLU A 252 -12.35 -4.41 31.93
C GLU A 252 -12.79 -5.71 32.63
N SER A 253 -11.83 -6.53 33.04
CA SER A 253 -12.03 -7.80 33.75
C SER A 253 -12.64 -7.58 35.14
N ASP A 254 -12.08 -6.63 35.90
CA ASP A 254 -12.59 -6.26 37.21
C ASP A 254 -14.00 -5.66 37.13
N ALA A 255 -14.27 -4.87 36.09
CA ALA A 255 -15.60 -4.30 35.84
C ALA A 255 -16.66 -5.35 35.45
N ALA A 256 -16.28 -6.42 34.73
CA ALA A 256 -17.18 -7.48 34.28
C ALA A 256 -17.65 -8.42 35.43
N GLY A 257 -16.93 -8.45 36.55
CA GLY A 257 -17.27 -9.22 37.75
C GLY A 257 -16.95 -10.73 37.65
N LYS A 258 -16.68 -11.35 38.81
CA LYS A 258 -16.06 -12.69 38.95
C LYS A 258 -16.77 -13.89 38.29
N LYS A 259 -17.97 -13.74 37.73
CA LYS A 259 -18.79 -14.87 37.25
C LYS A 259 -18.45 -15.34 35.82
N SER A 260 -17.62 -14.62 35.08
CA SER A 260 -17.24 -14.94 33.69
C SER A 260 -15.75 -14.82 33.38
N LEU A 261 -14.89 -14.84 34.42
CA LEU A 261 -13.48 -14.48 34.27
C LEU A 261 -12.58 -15.70 34.21
N ASP A 262 -11.69 -15.73 33.23
CA ASP A 262 -10.61 -16.70 33.14
C ASP A 262 -9.44 -16.22 34.02
N GLU A 263 -9.27 -16.85 35.18
CA GLU A 263 -8.18 -16.55 36.13
C GLU A 263 -6.79 -16.68 35.46
N HIS A 264 -6.67 -17.55 34.46
CA HIS A 264 -5.42 -17.70 33.71
C HIS A 264 -5.12 -16.45 32.89
N GLU A 265 -6.10 -15.90 32.16
CA GLU A 265 -5.91 -14.70 31.35
C GLU A 265 -5.59 -13.46 32.20
N GLN A 266 -6.17 -13.35 33.40
CA GLN A 266 -5.81 -12.30 34.35
C GLN A 266 -4.35 -12.42 34.80
N LEU A 267 -3.90 -13.64 35.17
CA LEU A 267 -2.51 -13.86 35.56
C LEU A 267 -1.55 -13.54 34.41
N VAL A 268 -1.87 -13.99 33.19
CA VAL A 268 -1.10 -13.68 31.99
C VAL A 268 -1.03 -12.17 31.76
N ALA A 269 -2.15 -11.45 31.91
CA ALA A 269 -2.16 -10.00 31.76
C ALA A 269 -1.25 -9.31 32.80
N LYS A 270 -1.32 -9.70 34.08
CA LYS A 270 -0.42 -9.15 35.13
C LYS A 270 1.05 -9.37 34.80
N GLU A 271 1.43 -10.56 34.34
CA GLU A 271 2.81 -10.86 33.95
C GLU A 271 3.25 -10.10 32.69
N LEU A 272 2.37 -9.92 31.71
CA LEU A 272 2.66 -9.12 30.51
C LEU A 272 2.85 -7.63 30.83
N VAL A 273 2.11 -7.08 31.80
CA VAL A 273 2.35 -5.71 32.29
C VAL A 273 3.75 -5.58 32.87
N LYS A 274 4.15 -6.49 33.78
CA LYS A 274 5.49 -6.48 34.38
C LYS A 274 6.59 -6.63 33.33
N TYR A 275 6.41 -7.56 32.40
CA TYR A 275 7.35 -7.79 31.31
C TYR A 275 7.50 -6.54 30.42
N GLY A 276 6.37 -5.98 29.95
CA GLY A 276 6.37 -4.79 29.12
C GLY A 276 7.02 -3.60 29.83
N ALA A 277 6.69 -3.37 31.09
CA ALA A 277 7.27 -2.30 31.91
C ALA A 277 8.79 -2.44 32.02
N ALA A 278 9.30 -3.64 32.31
CA ALA A 278 10.74 -3.88 32.37
C ALA A 278 11.45 -3.59 31.04
N GLN A 279 10.84 -3.95 29.90
CA GLN A 279 11.39 -3.65 28.57
C GLN A 279 11.40 -2.14 28.29
N VAL A 280 10.30 -1.44 28.60
CA VAL A 280 10.21 0.02 28.46
C VAL A 280 11.30 0.71 29.28
N LEU A 281 11.46 0.34 30.56
CA LEU A 281 12.50 0.93 31.42
C LEU A 281 13.90 0.69 30.86
N LYS A 282 14.16 -0.50 30.32
CA LYS A 282 15.43 -0.82 29.67
C LYS A 282 15.66 0.06 28.43
N SER A 283 14.64 0.26 27.60
CA SER A 283 14.72 1.09 26.39
C SER A 283 14.95 2.57 26.70
N TYR A 284 14.37 3.09 27.79
CA TYR A 284 14.49 4.50 28.18
C TYR A 284 15.68 4.80 29.11
N LYS A 285 16.44 3.78 29.54
CA LYS A 285 17.55 3.96 30.48
C LYS A 285 18.60 4.94 29.93
N GLY A 286 18.91 5.97 30.71
CA GLY A 286 19.89 7.01 30.34
C GLY A 286 19.33 8.13 29.44
N THR A 287 18.06 8.08 29.06
CA THR A 287 17.39 9.19 28.37
C THR A 287 16.95 10.26 29.38
N SER A 288 16.71 11.49 28.90
CA SER A 288 16.15 12.57 29.73
C SER A 288 14.74 12.27 30.26
N MET A 289 14.01 11.36 29.59
CA MET A 289 12.65 10.98 29.94
C MET A 289 12.57 9.81 30.94
N PHE A 290 13.71 9.19 31.30
CA PHE A 290 13.73 7.97 32.10
C PHE A 290 12.93 8.09 33.40
N ALA A 291 13.12 9.15 34.18
CA ALA A 291 12.43 9.33 35.46
C ALA A 291 10.90 9.47 35.31
N ALA A 292 10.44 10.09 34.22
CA ALA A 292 9.01 10.22 33.95
C ALA A 292 8.42 8.86 33.54
N VAL A 293 9.12 8.13 32.69
CA VAL A 293 8.71 6.78 32.25
C VAL A 293 8.73 5.80 33.42
N GLU A 294 9.74 5.86 34.29
CA GLU A 294 9.85 5.05 35.50
C GLU A 294 8.65 5.23 36.42
N ARG A 295 8.24 6.48 36.66
CA ARG A 295 7.05 6.77 37.45
C ARG A 295 5.80 6.14 36.84
N VAL A 296 5.57 6.33 35.55
CA VAL A 296 4.39 5.78 34.85
C VAL A 296 4.39 4.24 34.87
N MET A 297 5.54 3.60 34.67
CA MET A 297 5.64 2.14 34.71
C MET A 297 5.43 1.57 36.13
N ASN A 298 5.87 2.30 37.17
CA ASN A 298 5.58 1.93 38.55
C ASN A 298 4.07 2.03 38.84
N ASP A 299 3.42 3.13 38.44
CA ASP A 299 1.97 3.30 38.59
C ASP A 299 1.18 2.14 37.94
N TYR A 300 1.63 1.66 36.76
CA TYR A 300 1.03 0.51 36.08
C TYR A 300 1.32 -0.85 36.72
N THR A 301 2.30 -0.96 37.62
CA THR A 301 2.73 -2.24 38.20
C THR A 301 2.41 -2.39 39.69
N GLU A 302 2.22 -1.28 40.42
CA GLU A 302 2.02 -1.25 41.89
C GLU A 302 0.85 -2.12 42.38
N ASN A 303 -0.23 -2.25 41.61
CA ASN A 303 -1.44 -2.97 42.03
C ASN A 303 -1.49 -4.44 41.58
N LEU A 304 -0.42 -4.97 40.99
CA LEU A 304 -0.42 -6.32 40.40
C LEU A 304 -0.04 -7.44 41.40
N GLU A 305 0.38 -7.10 42.62
CA GLU A 305 0.88 -8.06 43.62
C GLU A 305 -0.19 -8.67 44.54
N THR A 306 -1.46 -8.25 44.40
CA THR A 306 -2.63 -8.87 45.08
C THR A 306 -3.37 -9.83 44.16
#